data_AF-A0A951RUT1-F1
#
_entry.id   AF-A0A951RUT1-F1
#
_cell.length_a   1.000
_cell.length_b   1.000
_cell.length_c   1.000
_cell.angle_alpha   90.00
_cell.angle_beta   90.00
_cell.angle_gamma   90.00
#
_symmetry.space_group_name_H-M   'P 1'
#
loop_
_entity.id
_entity.type
_entity.pdbx_description
1 polymer ?
#
loop_
_entity_poly.entity_id
_entity_poly.type
_entity_poly.pdbx_seq_one_letter_code
_entity_poly.pdbx_strand_id
1 'polypeptide(L)' 'MTEITQEDLLRYAYGETSSQKTALIKEALERDFELRASFENIRAMQRRLDEEVSAPSIDVIERIMDYASRKQKKVEIH' A
#
# COMPACT_ATOMS: atom_id res chain seq x y z
N MET A 1 21.83 16.83 -6.30
CA MET A 1 21.39 15.88 -5.26
C MET A 1 19.90 16.07 -5.10
N THR A 2 19.10 15.12 -5.58
CA THR A 2 17.65 15.11 -5.31
C THR A 2 17.48 14.67 -3.87
N GLU A 3 17.37 15.64 -2.97
CA GLU A 3 17.06 15.38 -1.56
C GLU A 3 15.68 14.71 -1.48
N ILE A 4 15.64 13.56 -0.81
CA ILE A 4 14.38 12.89 -0.50
C ILE A 4 13.82 13.56 0.74
N THR A 5 12.66 14.18 0.59
CA THR A 5 11.99 14.86 1.69
C THR A 5 11.10 13.88 2.45
N GLN A 6 10.70 14.27 3.66
CA GLN A 6 9.74 13.52 4.45
C GLN A 6 8.38 13.39 3.74
N GLU A 7 7.99 14.38 2.94
CA GLU A 7 6.78 14.33 2.12
C GLU A 7 6.86 13.24 1.04
N ASP A 8 8.04 13.05 0.43
CA ASP A 8 8.25 11.99 -0.54
C ASP A 8 8.17 10.59 0.08
N LEU A 9 8.64 10.42 1.32
CA LEU A 9 8.46 9.17 2.08
C LEU A 9 6.98 8.91 2.42
N LEU A 10 6.23 9.96 2.77
CA LEU A 10 4.81 9.84 3.07
C LEU A 10 4.03 9.43 1.81
N ARG A 11 4.26 10.11 0.68
CA ARG A 11 3.67 9.76 -0.61
C ARG A 11 4.05 8.35 -1.03
N TYR A 12 5.28 7.92 -0.75
CA TYR A 12 5.72 6.54 -1.01
C TYR A 12 4.96 5.52 -0.15
N ALA A 13 4.69 5.82 1.12
CA ALA A 13 3.90 4.96 2.01
C ALA A 13 2.45 4.77 1.51
N TYR A 14 1.86 5.81 0.90
CA TYR A 14 0.51 5.76 0.31
C TYR A 14 0.49 5.32 -1.17
N GLY A 15 1.65 5.04 -1.78
CA GLY A 15 1.72 4.62 -3.18
C GLY A 15 1.47 5.74 -4.20
N GLU A 16 1.55 7.01 -3.78
CA GLU A 16 1.30 8.21 -4.59
C GLU A 16 2.56 8.75 -5.32
N THR A 17 3.58 7.90 -5.44
CA THR A 17 4.85 8.21 -6.11
C THR A 17 4.90 7.64 -7.51
N SER A 18 5.56 8.35 -8.45
CA SER A 18 5.89 7.79 -9.75
C SER A 18 6.92 6.66 -9.62
N SER A 19 6.92 5.71 -10.56
CA SER A 19 7.85 4.56 -10.59
C SER A 19 9.33 4.97 -10.48
N GLN A 20 9.71 6.08 -11.10
CA GLN A 20 11.04 6.66 -10.99
C GLN A 20 11.37 7.14 -9.56
N LYS A 21 10.43 7.81 -8.89
CA LYS A 21 10.62 8.27 -7.50
C LYS A 21 10.63 7.12 -6.52
N THR A 22 9.79 6.10 -6.73
CA THR A 22 9.79 4.87 -5.95
C THR A 22 11.15 4.17 -5.96
N ALA A 23 11.79 4.06 -7.12
CA ALA A 23 13.11 3.44 -7.24
C ALA A 23 14.18 4.21 -6.45
N LEU A 24 14.19 5.54 -6.58
CA LEU A 24 15.11 6.41 -5.83
C LEU A 24 14.91 6.32 -4.32
N ILE A 25 13.65 6.31 -3.86
CA ILE A 25 13.32 6.18 -2.44
C ILE A 25 13.74 4.83 -1.90
N LYS A 26 13.54 3.76 -2.68
CA LYS A 26 13.97 2.42 -2.29
C LYS A 26 15.48 2.31 -2.15
N GLU A 27 16.25 2.87 -3.09
CA GLU A 27 17.71 2.90 -3.01
C GLU A 27 18.20 3.71 -1.80
N ALA A 28 17.55 4.84 -1.51
CA ALA A 28 17.88 5.65 -0.35
C ALA A 28 17.57 4.96 0.97
N LEU A 29 16.43 4.27 1.08
CA LEU A 29 16.06 3.46 2.25
C LEU A 29 17.02 2.28 2.50
N GLU A 30 17.67 1.77 1.46
CA GLU A 30 18.69 0.71 1.58
C GLU A 30 20.04 1.26 2.05
N ARG A 31 20.37 2.51 1.70
CA ARG A 31 21.64 3.16 2.06
C ARG A 31 21.60 3.92 3.38
N ASP A 32 20.46 4.48 3.75
CA ASP A 32 20.29 5.36 4.92
C ASP A 32 19.41 4.71 5.98
N PHE A 33 20.04 4.34 7.10
CA PHE A 33 19.39 3.69 8.22
C PHE A 33 18.45 4.62 8.99
N GLU A 34 18.78 5.91 9.11
CA GLU A 34 17.90 6.87 9.80
C GLU A 34 16.64 7.13 8.98
N LEU A 35 16.80 7.28 7.66
CA LEU A 35 15.69 7.42 6.73
C LEU A 35 14.76 6.21 6.79
N ARG A 36 15.33 5.00 6.88
CA ARG A 36 14.57 3.76 7.05
C ARG A 36 13.81 3.73 8.37
N ALA A 37 14.43 4.09 9.49
CA ALA A 37 13.76 4.13 10.78
C ALA A 37 12.58 5.12 10.78
N SER A 38 12.74 6.28 10.14
CA SER A 38 11.66 7.25 9.96
C SER A 38 10.50 6.69 9.13
N PHE A 39 10.81 6.01 8.03
CA PHE A 39 9.82 5.36 7.18
C PHE A 39 9.06 4.24 7.91
N GLU A 40 9.74 3.41 8.70
CA GLU A 40 9.11 2.36 9.50
C GLU A 40 8.14 2.95 10.54
N ASN A 41 8.46 4.10 11.15
CA ASN A 41 7.51 4.81 12.03
C ASN A 41 6.25 5.26 11.28
N ILE A 42 6.39 5.85 10.08
CA ILE A 42 5.26 6.23 9.23
C ILE A 42 4.40 5.00 8.90
N ARG A 43 5.04 3.89 8.52
CA ARG A 43 4.38 2.59 8.26
C ARG A 43 3.64 2.06 9.48
N ALA A 44 4.22 2.17 10.67
CA ALA A 44 3.60 1.71 11.91
C ALA A 44 2.35 2.54 12.26
N MET A 45 2.41 3.86 12.06
CA MET A 45 1.24 4.74 12.23
C MET A 45 0.14 4.41 11.23
N GLN A 46 0.49 4.19 9.96
CA GLN A 46 -0.46 3.77 8.92
C GLN A 46 -1.18 2.46 9.28
N ARG A 47 -0.44 1.44 9.75
CA ARG A 47 -1.04 0.16 10.16
C ARG A 47 -2.02 0.32 11.33
N ARG A 48 -1.70 1.18 12.30
CA ARG A 48 -2.62 1.47 13.41
C ARG A 48 -3.93 2.11 12.92
N LEU A 49 -3.85 3.00 11.93
CA LEU A 49 -5.04 3.58 11.30
C LEU A 49 -5.84 2.52 10.52
N ASP A 50 -5.17 1.60 9.82
CA ASP A 50 -5.85 0.49 9.12
C ASP A 50 -6.53 -0.49 10.09
N GLU A 51 -5.96 -0.73 11.27
CA GLU A 51 -6.55 -1.57 12.31
C GLU A 51 -7.85 -0.97 12.91
N GLU A 52 -8.03 0.35 12.84
CA GLU A 52 -9.28 1.01 13.22
C GLU A 52 -10.37 0.93 12.13
N VAL A 53 -10.04 0.45 10.93
CA VAL A 53 -11.03 0.29 9.85
C VAL A 53 -11.94 -0.88 10.20
N SER A 54 -13.21 -0.57 10.43
CA SER A 54 -14.24 -1.58 10.69
C SER A 54 -14.33 -2.55 9.52
N ALA A 55 -14.45 -3.84 9.83
CA ALA A 55 -14.64 -4.88 8.84
C ALA A 55 -15.86 -4.55 7.94
N PRO A 56 -15.80 -4.89 6.64
CA PRO A 56 -16.96 -4.76 5.77
C PRO A 56 -18.13 -5.58 6.30
N SER A 57 -19.37 -5.12 6.06
CA SER A 57 -20.55 -5.89 6.45
C SER A 57 -20.58 -7.24 5.72
N ILE A 58 -21.28 -8.21 6.32
CA ILE A 58 -21.41 -9.55 5.75
C ILE A 58 -22.01 -9.51 4.33
N ASP A 59 -22.98 -8.63 4.09
CA ASP A 59 -23.59 -8.42 2.76
C ASP A 59 -22.57 -8.00 1.70
N VAL A 60 -21.60 -7.15 2.06
CA VAL A 60 -20.53 -6.71 1.15
C VAL A 60 -19.60 -7.87 0.84
N ILE A 61 -19.26 -8.69 1.85
CA ILE A 61 -18.43 -9.89 1.68
C ILE A 61 -19.12 -10.86 0.73
N GLU A 62 -20.40 -11.17 0.96
CA GLU A 62 -21.19 -12.07 0.12
C GLU A 62 -21.24 -11.58 -1.34
N ARG A 63 -21.45 -10.27 -1.55
CA ARG A 63 -21.50 -9.68 -2.88
C ARG A 63 -20.17 -9.77 -3.63
N ILE A 64 -19.03 -9.65 -2.94
CA ILE A 64 -17.69 -9.86 -3.51
C ILE A 64 -17.49 -11.33 -3.89
N MET A 65 -17.86 -12.26 -3.00
CA MET A 65 -17.74 -13.71 -3.24
C MET A 65 -18.60 -14.17 -4.42
N ASP A 66 -19.82 -13.65 -4.52
CA ASP A 66 -20.73 -13.89 -5.64
C ASP A 66 -20.15 -13.40 -6.97
N TYR A 67 -19.60 -12.18 -6.97
CA TYR A 67 -18.96 -11.61 -8.15
C TYR A 67 -17.78 -12.45 -8.62
N ALA A 68 -16.89 -12.84 -7.70
CA ALA A 68 -15.71 -13.66 -8.00
C ALA A 68 -16.12 -15.03 -8.57
N SER A 69 -17.09 -15.70 -7.94
CA SER A 69 -17.60 -17.01 -8.37
C SER A 69 -18.22 -16.98 -9.77
N ARG A 70 -18.96 -15.91 -10.10
CA ARG A 70 -19.53 -15.71 -11.44
C ARG A 70 -18.45 -15.47 -12.50
N LYS A 71 -17.37 -14.78 -12.14
CA LYS A 71 -16.23 -14.54 -13.03
C LYS A 71 -15.47 -15.83 -13.32
N GLN A 72 -15.26 -16.69 -12.32
CA GLN A 72 -14.66 -18.01 -12.51
C GLN A 72 -15.51 -18.91 -13.41
N LYS A 73 -16.84 -18.98 -13.17
CA LYS A 73 -17.76 -19.74 -14.05
C LYS A 73 -17.76 -19.27 -15.50
N LYS A 74 -17.53 -17.98 -15.77
CA LYS A 74 -17.41 -17.46 -17.14
C LYS A 74 -16.10 -17.84 -17.83
N VAL A 75 -15.05 -18.19 -17.08
CA VAL A 75 -13.74 -18.58 -17.63
C VAL A 75 -13.67 -20.08 -17.90
N GLU A 76 -14.41 -20.91 -17.16
CA GLU A 76 -14.50 -22.37 -17.39
C GLU A 76 -15.46 -22.77 -18.53
N ILE A 77 -16.26 -21.82 -19.03
CA ILE A 77 -17.13 -22.01 -20.22
C ILE A 77 -16.49 -21.27 -21.41
N HIS A 78 -15.30 -21.71 -21.81
CA HIS A 78 -14.72 -21.42 -23.12
C HIS A 78 -13.79 -22.55 -23.56
#